data_AF-A0A2E5HJM6-F1
#
_entry.id   AF-A0A2E5HJM6-F1
#
_cell.length_a   1.000
_cell.length_b   1.000
_cell.length_c   1.000
_cell.angle_alpha   90.00
_cell.angle_beta   90.00
_cell.angle_gamma   90.00
#
_symmetry.space_group_name_H-M   'P 1'
#
loop_
_entity.id
_entity.type
_entity.pdbx_description
1 polymer ?
#
loop_
_entity_poly.entity_id
_entity_poly.type
_entity_poly.pdbx_seq_one_letter_code
_entity_poly.pdbx_strand_id
1 'polypeptide(L)' 'MSERPRSTALAHAGALACFIAALALTPLVGAVSLAPGDVMEGVEPTSRIFWTLRLPRVLLAALVGGALAVAGVVFQA' A
#
# COMPACT_ATOMS: atom_id res chain seq x y z
N MET A 1 8.14 28.90 22.21
CA MET A 1 8.35 27.43 22.16
C MET A 1 6.98 26.72 22.25
N SER A 2 6.09 26.81 21.25
CA SER A 2 4.77 26.08 21.26
C SER A 2 3.94 26.12 19.94
N GLU A 3 4.52 26.07 18.73
CA GLU A 3 3.74 26.10 17.47
C GLU A 3 3.79 24.77 16.67
N ARG A 4 4.22 23.66 17.28
CA ARG A 4 4.50 22.39 16.57
C ARG A 4 3.33 21.38 16.36
N PRO A 5 2.13 21.45 16.98
CA PRO A 5 1.21 20.31 16.95
C PRO A 5 0.49 20.12 15.59
N ARG A 6 0.23 21.19 14.84
CA ARG A 6 -0.49 21.08 13.55
C ARG A 6 0.38 20.49 12.43
N SER A 7 1.67 20.81 12.41
CA SER A 7 2.58 20.34 11.36
C SER A 7 2.83 18.83 11.45
N THR A 8 3.00 18.29 12.66
CA THR A 8 3.17 16.85 12.85
C THR A 8 1.90 16.08 12.51
N ALA A 9 0.72 16.57 12.92
CA ALA A 9 -0.55 15.94 12.56
C ALA A 9 -0.75 15.85 11.04
N LEU A 10 -0.44 16.93 10.31
CA LEU A 10 -0.49 16.95 8.85
C LEU A 10 0.50 15.97 8.21
N ALA A 11 1.71 15.87 8.76
CA ALA A 11 2.71 14.92 8.26
C ALA A 11 2.25 13.46 8.38
N HIS A 12 1.70 13.08 9.54
CA HIS A 12 1.16 11.72 9.74
C HIS A 12 -0.06 11.46 8.85
N ALA A 13 -0.97 12.43 8.72
CA ALA A 13 -2.11 12.32 7.82
C ALA A 13 -1.68 12.15 6.36
N GLY A 14 -0.68 12.93 5.92
CA GLY A 14 -0.10 12.81 4.59
C GLY A 14 0.57 11.45 4.35
N ALA A 15 1.36 10.97 5.32
CA ALA A 15 1.98 9.64 5.24
C ALA A 15 0.94 8.52 5.16
N LEU A 16 -0.12 8.59 5.97
CA LEU A 16 -1.23 7.63 5.93
C LEU A 16 -1.96 7.68 4.58
N ALA A 17 -2.26 8.87 4.07
CA ALA A 17 -2.89 9.03 2.76
C ALA A 17 -2.03 8.43 1.64
N CYS A 18 -0.72 8.69 1.63
CA CYS A 18 0.22 8.09 0.69
C CYS A 18 0.25 6.56 0.81
N PHE A 19 0.24 6.02 2.04
CA PHE A 19 0.22 4.58 2.27
C PHE A 19 -1.05 3.93 1.73
N ILE A 20 -2.23 4.51 2.00
CA ILE A 20 -3.51 4.03 1.48
C ILE A 20 -3.54 4.11 -0.05
N ALA A 21 -3.07 5.21 -0.63
CA ALA A 21 -2.97 5.36 -2.08
C ALA A 21 -2.05 4.29 -2.69
N ALA A 22 -0.91 4.00 -2.06
CA ALA A 22 -0.02 2.93 -2.50
C ALA A 22 -0.73 1.56 -2.46
N LEU A 23 -1.43 1.22 -1.38
CA LEU A 23 -2.18 -0.05 -1.29
C LEU A 23 -3.23 -0.20 -2.40
N ALA A 24 -3.91 0.88 -2.77
CA ALA A 24 -4.96 0.86 -3.79
C ALA A 24 -4.41 0.85 -5.22
N LEU A 25 -3.36 1.63 -5.50
CA LEU A 25 -2.84 1.82 -6.85
C LEU A 25 -1.84 0.73 -7.27
N THR A 26 -1.03 0.22 -6.33
CA THR A 26 0.05 -0.73 -6.67
C THR A 26 -0.45 -2.05 -7.27
N PRO A 27 -1.59 -2.65 -6.85
CA PRO A 27 -2.12 -3.85 -7.50
C PRO A 27 -2.48 -3.65 -8.98
N LEU A 28 -2.77 -2.41 -9.40
CA LEU A 28 -3.13 -2.10 -10.78
C LEU A 28 -1.90 -1.95 -11.69
N VAL A 29 -0.74 -1.66 -11.11
CA VAL A 29 0.53 -1.49 -11.83
C VAL A 29 1.23 -2.84 -12.02
N GLY A 30 1.63 -3.16 -13.26
CA GLY A 30 2.38 -4.38 -13.56
C GLY A 30 2.70 -4.53 -15.04
N ALA A 31 3.28 -5.67 -15.42
CA ALA A 31 3.71 -5.94 -16.80
C ALA A 31 2.55 -6.05 -17.82
N VAL A 32 1.35 -6.36 -17.34
CA VAL A 32 0.13 -6.45 -18.15
C VAL A 32 -0.87 -5.41 -17.64
N SER A 33 -1.51 -4.68 -18.53
CA SER A 33 -2.58 -3.74 -18.16
C SER A 33 -3.82 -4.53 -17.76
N LEU A 34 -4.37 -4.25 -16.57
CA LEU A 34 -5.60 -4.88 -16.09
C LEU A 34 -6.72 -3.84 -16.17
N ALA A 35 -7.79 -4.13 -16.91
CA ALA A 35 -9.01 -3.35 -16.81
C ALA A 35 -9.71 -3.73 -15.48
N PRO A 36 -10.04 -2.76 -14.60
CA PRO A 36 -10.72 -3.08 -13.34
C PRO A 36 -12.07 -3.79 -13.54
N GLY A 37 -12.76 -3.52 -14.64
CA GLY A 37 -14.00 -4.22 -15.02
C GLY A 37 -13.79 -5.72 -15.17
N ASP A 38 -12.81 -6.13 -15.97
CA ASP A 38 -12.45 -7.53 -16.21
C ASP A 38 -12.11 -8.30 -14.92
N VAL A 39 -11.48 -7.63 -13.94
CA VAL A 39 -11.18 -8.23 -12.63
C VAL A 39 -12.47 -8.55 -11.86
N MET A 40 -13.43 -7.61 -11.86
CA MET A 40 -14.71 -7.75 -11.17
C MET A 40 -15.66 -8.73 -11.87
N GLU A 41 -15.58 -8.80 -13.20
CA GLU A 41 -16.35 -9.75 -14.02
C GLU A 41 -15.75 -11.17 -14.01
N GLY A 42 -14.57 -11.37 -13.41
CA GLY A 42 -13.95 -12.69 -13.30
C GLY A 42 -13.30 -13.17 -14.59
N VAL A 43 -12.91 -12.26 -15.49
CA VAL A 43 -12.30 -12.59 -16.78
C VAL A 43 -10.89 -13.14 -16.56
N GLU A 44 -10.64 -14.35 -17.05
CA GLU A 44 -9.31 -14.97 -17.00
C GLU A 44 -8.43 -14.50 -18.18
N PRO A 45 -7.11 -14.32 -17.98
CA PRO A 45 -6.35 -14.55 -16.74
C PRO A 45 -6.30 -13.33 -15.80
N THR A 46 -6.97 -12.23 -16.17
CA THR A 46 -6.92 -10.93 -15.47
C THR A 46 -7.35 -11.03 -14.01
N SER A 47 -8.47 -11.69 -13.72
CA SER A 47 -9.00 -11.83 -12.37
C SER A 47 -8.07 -12.65 -11.47
N ARG A 48 -7.59 -13.81 -11.95
CA ARG A 48 -6.56 -14.59 -11.23
C ARG A 48 -5.31 -13.78 -10.94
N ILE A 49 -4.73 -13.10 -11.94
CA ILE A 49 -3.51 -12.30 -11.75
C ILE A 49 -3.70 -11.26 -10.65
N PHE A 50 -4.85 -10.57 -10.63
CA PHE A 50 -5.14 -9.58 -9.60
C PHE A 50 -5.25 -10.22 -8.21
N TRP A 51 -6.15 -11.20 -8.04
CA TRP A 51 -6.51 -11.75 -6.73
C TRP A 51 -5.48 -12.71 -6.15
N THR A 52 -4.79 -13.50 -6.98
CA THR A 52 -3.88 -14.56 -6.49
C THR A 52 -2.41 -14.14 -6.51
N LEU A 53 -2.05 -13.10 -7.26
CA LEU A 53 -0.65 -12.67 -7.40
C LEU A 53 -0.43 -11.24 -6.91
N ARG A 54 -1.13 -10.25 -7.48
CA ARG A 54 -0.83 -8.83 -7.21
C ARG A 54 -1.31 -8.38 -5.83
N LEU A 55 -2.57 -8.63 -5.48
CA LEU A 55 -3.11 -8.22 -4.19
C LEU A 55 -2.36 -8.87 -3.01
N PRO A 56 -2.09 -10.19 -3.00
CA PRO A 56 -1.32 -10.81 -1.92
C PRO A 56 0.10 -10.24 -1.80
N ARG A 57 0.77 -9.96 -2.92
CA ARG A 57 2.12 -9.36 -2.93
C ARG A 57 2.13 -7.96 -2.31
N VAL A 58 1.14 -7.12 -2.63
CA VAL A 58 1.07 -5.75 -2.09
C VAL A 58 0.83 -5.77 -0.58
N LEU A 59 -0.08 -6.64 -0.11
CA LEU A 59 -0.33 -6.81 1.33
C LEU A 59 0.92 -7.34 2.05
N LEU A 60 1.62 -8.31 1.46
CA LEU A 60 2.88 -8.82 2.03
C LEU A 60 3.94 -7.71 2.12
N ALA A 61 4.10 -6.89 1.08
CA ALA A 61 5.04 -5.78 1.08
C ALA A 61 4.71 -4.75 2.18
N ALA A 62 3.43 -4.47 2.40
CA ALA A 62 2.97 -3.58 3.47
C ALA A 62 3.28 -4.13 4.87
N LEU A 63 3.04 -5.42 5.09
CA LEU A 63 3.35 -6.09 6.36
C LEU A 63 4.86 -6.12 6.63
N VAL A 64 5.66 -6.52 5.64
CA VAL A 64 7.13 -6.59 5.78
C VAL A 64 7.72 -5.20 5.97
N GLY A 65 7.29 -4.20 5.19
CA GLY A 65 7.73 -2.82 5.34
C GLY A 65 7.37 -2.24 6.72
N GLY A 66 6.15 -2.50 7.19
CA GLY A 66 5.71 -2.10 8.53
C GLY A 66 6.53 -2.76 9.64
N ALA A 67 6.79 -4.08 9.53
CA ALA A 67 7.61 -4.80 10.49
C ALA A 67 9.05 -4.24 10.55
N LEU A 68 9.65 -3.94 9.39
CA LEU A 68 10.98 -3.33 9.33
C LEU A 68 11.00 -1.89 9.90
N ALA A 69 9.96 -1.09 9.63
CA ALA A 69 9.84 0.25 10.20
C ALA A 69 9.76 0.20 11.74
N VAL A 70 8.93 -0.69 12.29
CA VAL A 70 8.81 -0.90 13.74
C VAL A 70 10.11 -1.41 14.34
N ALA A 71 10.75 -2.42 13.72
CA ALA A 71 12.05 -2.91 14.17
C ALA A 71 13.11 -1.80 14.21
N GLY A 72 13.12 -0.93 13.19
CA GLY A 72 13.99 0.25 13.16
C GLY A 72 13.75 1.21 14.34
N VAL A 73 12.49 1.48 14.69
CA VAL A 73 12.14 2.30 15.86
C VAL A 73 12.60 1.64 17.15
N VAL A 74 12.37 0.33 17.31
CA VAL A 74 12.76 -0.40 18.53
C VAL A 74 14.27 -0.42 18.72
N PHE A 75 15.06 -0.61 17.66
CA PHE A 75 16.53 -0.59 17.76
C PHE A 75 17.14 0.80 17.92
N GLN A 76 16.37 1.86 17.66
CA GLN A 76 16.81 3.26 17.81
C GLN A 76 16.33 3.92 19.10
N ALA A 77 15.43 3.27 19.85
CA ALA A 77 14.93 3.73 21.15
C ALA A 77 15.88 3.34 22.29
#